data_AF-A0A917Q8N9-F1
#
_entry.id   AF-A0A917Q8N9-F1
#
_cell.length_a   1.000
_cell.length_b   1.000
_cell.length_c   1.000
_cell.angle_alpha   90.00
_cell.angle_beta   90.00
_cell.angle_gamma   90.00
#
_symmetry.space_group_name_H-M   'P 1'
#
loop_
_entity.id
_entity.type
_entity.pdbx_description
1 polymer ?
#
loop_
_entity_poly.entity_id
_entity_poly.type
_entity_poly.pdbx_seq_one_letter_code
_entity_poly.pdbx_strand_id
1 'polypeptide(L)'
;MTTTFQADDDIYPGTTIVFIEAWWGSAYATGSGVLVGRNDIVTASHVIYSQSLGGTPDYIRVYPSYNPSSFDNLYYDDLTYQFFPDFDPDGDGRLFPGDFRRGTLAESELDLALISLRDPLGDQFGWMGIDWGFTGGNVGVLGHPGVYGVRLMYDGGSVSRSSVDGVYYIGRDLEVNPGNSGGPIYYDYGDGPYAVGVVSTGAAATALGAHRYWLEEAMTFNDRLLTARADETIGTTSNDWFTLDRGIRRVDLGPGYDTLFVDLARSAVDAFRGTTGFELQSRITGERVALVSVEEVELRDGKFLAGPRSGNMDEAYLLYSAAFGRTPDEGGLLHWTNALDRGASLQAVANAFLGAPEYVARYGAFWNQTEASFVTEFYRNILDRAPDLGGLAFWASQLATGFLTHADVLAGIALSPENRASVAGDIGAAYWVV
;
A
#
# COMPACT_ATOMS: atom_id res chain seq x y z
N MET A 1 6.16 -25.61 41.16
CA MET A 1 7.38 -25.02 40.58
C MET A 1 6.94 -24.51 39.23
N THR A 2 7.03 -23.20 38.99
CA THR A 2 6.78 -22.64 37.67
C THR A 2 7.89 -23.12 36.74
N THR A 3 7.56 -23.36 35.48
CA THR A 3 8.49 -23.89 34.48
C THR A 3 8.87 -22.82 33.47
N THR A 4 8.94 -21.57 33.92
CA THR A 4 9.07 -20.42 33.01
C THR A 4 10.38 -20.49 32.24
N PHE A 5 10.29 -20.37 30.91
CA PHE A 5 11.46 -20.36 30.03
C PHE A 5 11.26 -19.39 28.86
N GLN A 6 12.36 -18.94 28.26
CA GLN A 6 12.31 -18.11 27.06
C GLN A 6 11.85 -18.97 25.87
N ALA A 7 10.71 -18.61 25.28
CA ALA A 7 10.24 -19.24 24.05
C ALA A 7 10.97 -18.68 22.83
N ASP A 8 10.97 -19.44 21.75
CA ASP A 8 11.52 -19.02 20.47
C ASP A 8 10.48 -18.15 19.74
N ASP A 9 10.82 -16.88 19.53
CA ASP A 9 9.96 -15.91 18.86
C ASP A 9 9.80 -16.19 17.35
N ASP A 10 10.72 -16.94 16.74
CA ASP A 10 10.70 -17.26 15.31
C ASP A 10 9.97 -18.59 14.98
N ILE A 11 9.45 -19.28 16.00
CA ILE A 11 8.76 -20.58 15.84
C ILE A 11 7.32 -20.50 16.34
N TYR A 12 6.38 -21.01 15.55
CA TYR A 12 4.98 -21.13 15.97
C TYR A 12 4.86 -21.98 17.25
N PRO A 13 4.17 -21.51 18.30
CA PRO A 13 3.25 -20.38 18.29
C PRO A 13 3.83 -19.02 18.74
N GLY A 14 5.12 -18.95 19.04
CA GLY A 14 5.79 -17.70 19.42
C GLY A 14 5.65 -16.59 18.36
N THR A 15 5.68 -16.96 17.08
CA THR A 15 5.50 -16.01 15.96
C THR A 15 4.18 -15.25 16.00
N THR A 16 3.12 -15.83 16.59
CA THR A 16 1.80 -15.19 16.64
C THR A 16 1.70 -14.14 17.75
N ILE A 17 2.68 -14.08 18.65
CA ILE A 17 2.69 -13.20 19.81
C ILE A 17 3.30 -11.87 19.42
N VAL A 18 2.66 -10.79 19.85
CA VAL A 18 3.12 -9.43 19.58
C VAL A 18 3.52 -8.73 20.87
N PHE A 19 4.58 -7.93 20.81
CA PHE A 19 4.88 -6.91 21.80
C PHE A 19 4.17 -5.61 21.41
N ILE A 20 3.57 -4.91 22.38
CA ILE A 20 2.77 -3.71 22.13
C ILE A 20 3.35 -2.56 22.95
N GLU A 21 3.50 -1.40 22.30
CA GLU A 21 3.81 -0.12 22.96
C GLU A 21 2.69 0.88 22.68
N ALA A 22 2.14 1.50 23.72
CA ALA A 22 1.16 2.58 23.62
C ALA A 22 1.74 3.86 24.25
N TRP A 23 1.63 5.00 23.55
CA TRP A 23 2.31 6.24 23.93
C TRP A 23 1.34 7.39 24.21
N TRP A 24 1.58 8.14 25.29
CA TRP A 24 0.89 9.38 25.69
C TRP A 24 1.93 10.48 25.93
N GLY A 25 2.26 11.22 24.87
CA GLY A 25 3.36 12.17 24.85
C GLY A 25 4.69 11.49 25.16
N SER A 26 5.26 11.78 26.34
CA SER A 26 6.51 11.15 26.81
C SER A 26 6.30 9.93 27.71
N ALA A 27 5.07 9.63 28.10
CA ALA A 27 4.73 8.43 28.87
C ALA A 27 4.38 7.29 27.91
N TYR A 28 4.63 6.05 28.32
CA TYR A 28 4.25 4.88 27.54
C TYR A 28 3.90 3.69 28.44
N ALA A 29 3.09 2.79 27.90
CA ALA A 29 2.79 1.49 28.49
C ALA A 29 3.20 0.38 27.51
N THR A 30 3.52 -0.78 28.06
CA THR A 30 3.89 -1.96 27.27
C THR A 30 3.04 -3.15 27.66
N GLY A 31 2.68 -3.97 26.68
CA GLY A 31 1.96 -5.22 26.89
C GLY A 31 2.30 -6.25 25.83
N SER A 32 1.55 -7.33 25.88
CA SER A 32 1.57 -8.41 24.91
C SER A 32 0.22 -8.50 24.21
N GLY A 33 0.20 -9.20 23.08
CA GLY A 33 -1.03 -9.55 22.38
C GLY A 33 -0.82 -10.82 21.56
N VAL A 34 -1.90 -11.28 20.92
CA VAL A 34 -1.84 -12.45 20.04
C VAL A 34 -2.65 -12.22 18.78
N LEU A 35 -2.08 -12.63 17.65
CA LEU A 35 -2.80 -12.75 16.39
C LEU A 35 -3.83 -13.89 16.48
N VAL A 36 -5.10 -13.55 16.26
CA VAL A 36 -6.24 -14.51 16.27
C VAL A 36 -6.97 -14.58 14.94
N GLY A 37 -6.47 -13.85 13.94
CA GLY A 37 -6.98 -13.81 12.59
C GLY A 37 -5.94 -13.20 11.65
N ARG A 38 -6.33 -12.96 10.40
CA ARG A 38 -5.42 -12.41 9.39
C ARG A 38 -4.94 -11.01 9.76
N ASN A 39 -5.80 -10.20 10.38
CA ASN A 39 -5.52 -8.81 10.73
C ASN A 39 -6.06 -8.43 12.12
N ASP A 40 -6.21 -9.43 12.99
CA ASP A 40 -6.85 -9.31 14.30
C ASP A 40 -5.84 -9.64 15.40
N ILE A 41 -5.62 -8.70 16.30
CA ILE A 41 -4.83 -8.90 17.51
C ILE A 41 -5.74 -8.68 18.72
N VAL A 42 -5.82 -9.66 19.61
CA VAL A 42 -6.44 -9.44 20.93
C VAL A 42 -5.37 -9.09 21.96
N THR A 43 -5.72 -8.16 22.84
CA THR A 43 -4.90 -7.69 23.96
C THR A 43 -5.82 -7.23 25.10
N ALA A 44 -5.25 -6.69 26.18
CA ALA A 44 -6.01 -6.14 27.30
C ALA A 44 -6.30 -4.65 27.08
N SER A 45 -7.48 -4.16 27.49
CA SER A 45 -7.87 -2.75 27.36
C SER A 45 -6.86 -1.83 28.03
N HIS A 46 -6.36 -2.19 29.21
CA HIS A 46 -5.40 -1.36 29.95
C HIS A 46 -4.02 -1.24 29.30
N VAL A 47 -3.72 -2.04 28.26
CA VAL A 47 -2.51 -1.88 27.44
C VAL A 47 -2.66 -0.68 26.49
N ILE A 48 -3.88 -0.39 26.04
CA ILE A 48 -4.17 0.62 25.01
C ILE A 48 -5.12 1.74 25.47
N TYR A 49 -5.41 1.81 26.77
CA TYR A 49 -6.23 2.85 27.38
C TYR A 49 -5.77 3.12 28.79
N SER A 50 -5.67 4.39 29.17
CA SER A 50 -5.38 4.79 30.54
C SER A 50 -6.07 6.10 30.90
N GLN A 51 -7.04 6.05 31.81
CA GLN A 51 -7.76 7.24 32.28
C GLN A 51 -6.80 8.26 32.90
N SER A 52 -5.82 7.80 33.68
CA SER A 52 -4.84 8.67 34.36
C SER A 52 -3.85 9.35 33.40
N LEU A 53 -3.67 8.81 32.18
CA LEU A 53 -2.84 9.40 31.12
C LEU A 53 -3.65 10.17 30.06
N GLY A 54 -4.96 10.33 30.24
CA GLY A 54 -5.81 11.12 29.34
C GLY A 54 -6.67 10.31 28.37
N GLY A 55 -6.82 9.00 28.59
CA GLY A 55 -7.67 8.10 27.80
C GLY A 55 -6.89 7.30 26.77
N THR A 56 -7.25 7.40 25.50
CA THR A 56 -6.59 6.70 24.39
C THR A 56 -5.20 7.26 24.10
N PRO A 57 -4.22 6.43 23.68
CA PRO A 57 -2.86 6.87 23.35
C PRO A 57 -2.81 7.71 22.08
N ASP A 58 -1.75 8.50 21.93
CA ASP A 58 -1.43 9.27 20.72
C ASP A 58 -1.11 8.34 19.54
N TYR A 59 -0.40 7.24 19.81
CA TYR A 59 -0.14 6.16 18.85
C TYR A 59 0.18 4.84 19.56
N ILE A 60 0.01 3.74 18.83
CA ILE A 60 0.33 2.37 19.26
C ILE A 60 1.30 1.77 18.24
N ARG A 61 2.26 0.98 18.72
CA ARG A 61 3.13 0.16 17.89
C ARG A 61 2.99 -1.30 18.28
N VAL A 62 2.86 -2.15 17.27
CA VAL A 62 2.81 -3.60 17.41
C VAL A 62 4.06 -4.19 16.76
N TYR A 63 4.74 -5.07 17.49
CA TYR A 63 5.95 -5.76 17.05
C TYR A 63 5.70 -7.28 17.09
N PRO A 64 5.35 -7.91 15.96
CA PRO A 64 5.33 -9.37 15.83
C PRO A 64 6.75 -9.95 15.94
N SER A 65 6.88 -11.17 16.47
CA SER A 65 8.18 -11.86 16.58
C SER A 65 9.25 -10.99 17.28
N TYR A 66 8.84 -10.25 18.32
CA TYR A 66 9.70 -9.25 18.93
C TYR A 66 10.86 -9.87 19.70
N ASN A 67 12.08 -9.43 19.35
CA ASN A 67 13.30 -9.87 20.00
C ASN A 67 14.10 -8.68 20.53
N PRO A 68 14.18 -8.46 21.85
CA PRO A 68 14.92 -7.32 22.41
C PRO A 68 16.44 -7.40 22.18
N SER A 69 16.96 -8.53 21.69
CA SER A 69 18.37 -8.69 21.31
C SER A 69 18.63 -8.42 19.82
N SER A 70 17.57 -8.20 19.02
CA SER A 70 17.65 -7.91 17.59
C SER A 70 17.55 -6.41 17.33
N PHE A 71 18.26 -5.93 16.31
CA PHE A 71 18.16 -4.55 15.82
C PHE A 71 17.09 -4.37 14.73
N ASP A 72 16.56 -5.47 14.20
CA ASP A 72 15.70 -5.46 13.00
C ASP A 72 14.22 -5.68 13.35
N ASN A 73 13.80 -5.36 14.59
CA ASN A 73 12.39 -5.47 14.99
C ASN A 73 11.52 -4.52 14.15
N LEU A 74 10.64 -5.08 13.34
CA LEU A 74 9.66 -4.34 12.56
C LEU A 74 8.44 -4.01 13.43
N TYR A 75 7.90 -2.81 13.24
CA TYR A 75 6.69 -2.37 13.92
C TYR A 75 5.62 -1.92 12.94
N TYR A 76 4.38 -2.02 13.39
CA TYR A 76 3.18 -1.61 12.68
C TYR A 76 2.40 -0.62 13.54
N ASP A 77 2.02 0.53 12.96
CA ASP A 77 1.36 1.65 13.65
C ASP A 77 0.13 2.22 12.91
N ASP A 78 -0.17 1.75 11.69
CA ASP A 78 -1.45 1.99 11.01
C ASP A 78 -2.51 0.99 11.51
N LEU A 79 -3.08 1.32 12.67
CA LEU A 79 -3.93 0.46 13.46
C LEU A 79 -5.26 1.18 13.74
N THR A 80 -6.34 0.41 13.86
CA THR A 80 -7.55 0.83 14.58
C THR A 80 -7.77 -0.11 15.76
N TYR A 81 -8.59 0.27 16.73
CA TYR A 81 -8.83 -0.59 17.88
C TYR A 81 -10.22 -0.38 18.49
N GLN A 82 -10.74 -1.45 19.07
CA GLN A 82 -12.00 -1.49 19.80
C GLN A 82 -11.72 -2.05 21.21
N PHE A 83 -12.34 -1.46 22.22
CA PHE A 83 -12.15 -1.86 23.62
C PHE A 83 -13.37 -1.41 24.43
N PHE A 84 -13.52 -1.97 25.62
CA PHE A 84 -14.51 -1.50 26.59
C PHE A 84 -13.88 -0.39 27.43
N PRO A 85 -14.38 0.86 27.41
CA PRO A 85 -13.75 1.99 28.12
C PRO A 85 -14.10 2.04 29.61
N ASP A 86 -15.09 1.26 30.06
CA ASP A 86 -15.61 1.21 31.41
C ASP A 86 -15.03 0.06 32.25
N PHE A 87 -13.93 -0.55 31.80
CA PHE A 87 -13.21 -1.60 32.53
C PHE A 87 -12.55 -1.11 33.82
N ASP A 88 -12.24 0.19 33.92
CA ASP A 88 -11.68 0.87 35.10
C ASP A 88 -12.54 2.10 35.46
N PRO A 89 -13.70 1.91 36.12
CA PRO A 89 -14.64 3.00 36.37
C PRO A 89 -14.13 4.11 37.30
N ASP A 90 -13.19 3.79 38.19
CA ASP A 90 -12.61 4.77 39.12
C ASP A 90 -11.29 5.39 38.61
N GLY A 91 -10.71 4.78 37.57
CA GLY A 91 -9.58 5.32 36.82
C GLY A 91 -8.26 5.24 37.58
N ASP A 92 -8.15 4.36 38.57
CA ASP A 92 -6.96 4.23 39.43
C ASP A 92 -5.87 3.32 38.81
N GLY A 93 -6.18 2.66 37.69
CA GLY A 93 -5.29 1.76 36.96
C GLY A 93 -5.11 0.39 37.61
N ARG A 94 -5.92 0.03 38.61
CA ARG A 94 -5.91 -1.27 39.28
C ARG A 94 -7.20 -2.00 38.98
N LEU A 95 -7.05 -3.14 38.33
CA LEU A 95 -8.20 -3.97 37.97
C LEU A 95 -8.42 -5.05 39.01
N PHE A 96 -9.67 -5.22 39.42
CA PHE A 96 -10.09 -6.31 40.27
C PHE A 96 -10.58 -7.51 39.43
N PRO A 97 -10.08 -8.73 39.72
CA PRO A 97 -10.56 -10.00 39.15
C PRO A 97 -12.06 -10.32 39.30
N GLY A 98 -12.86 -9.42 39.88
CA GLY A 98 -14.23 -9.65 40.35
C GLY A 98 -14.35 -9.51 41.87
N ASP A 99 -15.58 -9.35 42.37
CA ASP A 99 -15.84 -9.09 43.79
C ASP A 99 -16.13 -10.35 44.62
N PHE A 100 -16.03 -11.54 44.01
CA PHE A 100 -16.45 -12.83 44.59
C PHE A 100 -17.91 -12.84 45.09
N ARG A 101 -18.79 -11.97 44.58
CA ARG A 101 -20.22 -11.91 44.89
C ARG A 101 -21.05 -12.02 43.62
N ARG A 102 -22.28 -12.50 43.81
CA ARG A 102 -23.20 -12.93 42.75
C ARG A 102 -23.84 -11.77 41.95
N GLY A 103 -23.28 -10.57 41.95
CA GLY A 103 -23.98 -9.37 41.49
C GLY A 103 -23.16 -8.17 41.02
N THR A 104 -21.84 -8.28 40.81
CA THR A 104 -21.05 -7.20 40.20
C THR A 104 -20.18 -7.74 39.08
N LEU A 105 -20.07 -7.00 37.99
CA LEU A 105 -19.13 -7.29 36.90
C LEU A 105 -17.70 -7.22 37.45
N ALA A 106 -16.83 -8.13 37.00
CA ALA A 106 -15.40 -8.03 37.24
C ALA A 106 -14.81 -6.96 36.31
N GLU A 107 -13.97 -6.06 36.80
CA GLU A 107 -13.22 -5.10 35.97
C GLU A 107 -12.33 -5.83 34.97
N SER A 108 -11.70 -6.92 35.42
CA SER A 108 -10.98 -7.85 34.54
C SER A 108 -11.87 -8.56 33.51
N GLU A 109 -13.19 -8.57 33.62
CA GLU A 109 -14.06 -9.11 32.56
C GLU A 109 -14.10 -8.16 31.36
N LEU A 110 -14.06 -6.84 31.57
CA LEU A 110 -14.12 -5.85 30.50
C LEU A 110 -12.73 -5.45 29.97
N ASP A 111 -11.67 -5.97 30.57
CA ASP A 111 -10.28 -5.69 30.19
C ASP A 111 -9.87 -6.52 28.96
N LEU A 112 -10.46 -6.18 27.82
CA LEU A 112 -10.26 -6.81 26.54
C LEU A 112 -10.36 -5.78 25.41
N ALA A 113 -9.37 -5.84 24.53
CA ALA A 113 -9.29 -5.01 23.34
C ALA A 113 -8.98 -5.85 22.10
N LEU A 114 -9.50 -5.40 20.98
CA LEU A 114 -9.17 -5.86 19.64
C LEU A 114 -8.42 -4.74 18.92
N ILE A 115 -7.16 -5.00 18.57
CA ILE A 115 -6.38 -4.18 17.63
C ILE A 115 -6.62 -4.74 16.23
N SER A 116 -7.03 -3.86 15.35
CA SER A 116 -7.45 -4.09 13.98
C SER A 116 -6.40 -3.55 13.02
N LEU A 117 -5.79 -4.46 12.26
CA LEU A 117 -4.69 -4.18 11.34
C LEU A 117 -5.21 -3.95 9.91
N ARG A 118 -4.53 -3.08 9.16
CA ARG A 118 -4.72 -3.00 7.69
C ARG A 118 -3.85 -3.98 6.93
N ASP A 119 -2.75 -4.42 7.54
CA ASP A 119 -1.86 -5.44 6.97
C ASP A 119 -2.28 -6.84 7.46
N PRO A 120 -2.29 -7.87 6.58
CA PRO A 120 -2.68 -9.22 6.95
C PRO A 120 -1.53 -9.96 7.67
N LEU A 121 -1.09 -9.47 8.83
CA LEU A 121 0.06 -10.03 9.56
C LEU A 121 -0.11 -11.50 9.92
N GLY A 122 -1.34 -11.96 10.15
CA GLY A 122 -1.62 -13.38 10.37
C GLY A 122 -1.19 -14.27 9.20
N ASP A 123 -1.25 -13.79 7.96
CA ASP A 123 -0.79 -14.56 6.78
C ASP A 123 0.73 -14.82 6.81
N GLN A 124 1.50 -13.95 7.48
CA GLN A 124 2.95 -14.03 7.58
C GLN A 124 3.41 -14.76 8.85
N PHE A 125 2.79 -14.46 9.98
CA PHE A 125 3.23 -14.91 11.30
C PHE A 125 2.40 -16.07 11.88
N GLY A 126 1.31 -16.43 11.21
CA GLY A 126 0.28 -17.33 11.72
C GLY A 126 -0.62 -16.66 12.74
N TRP A 127 -1.66 -17.39 13.17
CA TRP A 127 -2.55 -16.97 14.24
C TRP A 127 -2.97 -18.17 15.10
N MET A 128 -3.42 -17.89 16.32
CA MET A 128 -4.09 -18.88 17.17
C MET A 128 -5.57 -18.95 16.81
N GLY A 129 -6.15 -20.15 16.89
CA GLY A 129 -7.62 -20.26 16.95
C GLY A 129 -8.15 -19.65 18.25
N ILE A 130 -9.47 -19.46 18.36
CA ILE A 130 -10.12 -19.12 19.63
C ILE A 130 -11.00 -20.28 20.06
N ASP A 131 -10.83 -20.74 21.30
CA ASP A 131 -11.77 -21.68 21.93
C ASP A 131 -12.72 -20.93 22.85
N TRP A 132 -13.93 -20.68 22.33
CA TRP A 132 -15.01 -19.99 23.01
C TRP A 132 -15.58 -20.76 24.22
N GLY A 133 -15.37 -22.07 24.27
CA GLY A 133 -16.03 -22.99 25.20
C GLY A 133 -15.13 -23.51 26.32
N PHE A 134 -13.88 -23.04 26.42
CA PHE A 134 -12.94 -23.56 27.40
C PHE A 134 -13.43 -23.37 28.85
N THR A 135 -13.48 -24.46 29.61
CA THR A 135 -14.08 -24.48 30.97
C THR A 135 -13.06 -24.36 32.10
N GLY A 136 -11.77 -24.23 31.76
CA GLY A 136 -10.66 -24.23 32.72
C GLY A 136 -9.88 -25.55 32.68
N GLY A 137 -8.71 -25.56 33.33
CA GLY A 137 -7.75 -26.66 33.28
C GLY A 137 -6.33 -26.16 33.05
N ASN A 138 -5.47 -27.03 32.55
CA ASN A 138 -4.09 -26.68 32.23
C ASN A 138 -4.05 -25.74 31.03
N VAL A 139 -3.21 -24.71 31.07
CA VAL A 139 -3.00 -23.75 29.99
C VAL A 139 -1.53 -23.35 29.89
N GLY A 140 -1.15 -22.81 28.74
CA GLY A 140 0.08 -22.04 28.57
C GLY A 140 -0.19 -20.54 28.61
N VAL A 141 0.83 -19.77 29.00
CA VAL A 141 0.89 -18.32 28.83
C VAL A 141 2.10 -17.98 27.97
N LEU A 142 1.90 -17.10 27.00
CA LEU A 142 2.97 -16.45 26.26
C LEU A 142 2.89 -14.94 26.42
N GLY A 143 4.03 -14.25 26.44
CA GLY A 143 4.10 -12.80 26.38
C GLY A 143 5.49 -12.25 26.66
N HIS A 144 5.58 -10.93 26.81
CA HIS A 144 6.82 -10.16 26.97
C HIS A 144 6.93 -9.51 28.36
N PRO A 145 7.06 -10.31 29.43
CA PRO A 145 7.15 -9.80 30.79
C PRO A 145 8.44 -9.00 31.01
N GLY A 146 8.31 -7.84 31.65
CA GLY A 146 9.42 -6.93 31.90
C GLY A 146 10.51 -7.50 32.80
N VAL A 147 10.14 -8.39 33.74
CA VAL A 147 11.10 -9.04 34.66
C VAL A 147 12.13 -9.91 33.93
N TYR A 148 11.80 -10.37 32.72
CA TYR A 148 12.68 -11.15 31.85
C TYR A 148 13.27 -10.30 30.70
N GLY A 149 13.29 -8.98 30.87
CA GLY A 149 13.85 -8.06 29.89
C GLY A 149 13.06 -8.04 28.58
N VAL A 150 11.73 -8.12 28.66
CA VAL A 150 10.76 -8.10 27.54
C VAL A 150 11.00 -9.16 26.46
N ARG A 151 11.74 -10.23 26.79
CA ARG A 151 11.88 -11.42 25.95
C ARG A 151 10.54 -12.17 25.89
N LEU A 152 10.30 -12.92 24.82
CA LEU A 152 9.16 -13.82 24.76
C LEU A 152 9.34 -14.96 25.77
N MET A 153 8.44 -15.05 26.73
CA MET A 153 8.48 -16.05 27.80
C MET A 153 7.24 -16.94 27.72
N TYR A 154 7.43 -18.22 27.99
CA TYR A 154 6.39 -19.20 28.18
C TYR A 154 6.35 -19.67 29.63
N ASP A 155 5.16 -19.88 30.17
CA ASP A 155 4.92 -20.67 31.38
C ASP A 155 3.68 -21.55 31.21
N GLY A 156 3.62 -22.65 31.96
CA GLY A 156 2.51 -23.61 31.91
C GLY A 156 2.00 -23.91 33.32
N GLY A 157 0.68 -23.89 33.48
CA GLY A 157 0.03 -24.03 34.78
C GLY A 157 -1.46 -24.26 34.61
N SER A 158 -2.26 -23.84 35.60
CA SER A 158 -3.71 -24.07 35.60
C SER A 158 -4.52 -22.79 35.73
N VAL A 159 -5.74 -22.81 35.20
CA VAL A 159 -6.75 -21.77 35.41
C VAL A 159 -8.10 -22.39 35.75
N SER A 160 -8.94 -21.66 36.49
CA SER A 160 -10.32 -22.05 36.76
C SER A 160 -11.30 -20.99 36.25
N ARG A 161 -12.34 -21.42 35.54
CA ARG A 161 -13.36 -20.50 35.03
C ARG A 161 -14.25 -19.99 36.17
N SER A 162 -14.49 -18.67 36.24
CA SER A 162 -15.51 -18.12 37.14
C SER A 162 -16.90 -18.59 36.71
N SER A 163 -17.74 -18.97 37.67
CA SER A 163 -19.12 -19.38 37.41
C SER A 163 -20.10 -18.21 37.32
N VAL A 164 -19.61 -16.99 37.60
CA VAL A 164 -20.42 -15.77 37.67
C VAL A 164 -19.94 -14.77 36.62
N ASP A 165 -18.63 -14.65 36.45
CA ASP A 165 -17.99 -13.61 35.64
C ASP A 165 -17.29 -14.20 34.42
N GLY A 166 -17.14 -13.40 33.38
CA GLY A 166 -16.40 -13.73 32.16
C GLY A 166 -14.88 -13.78 32.32
N VAL A 167 -14.36 -14.36 33.42
CA VAL A 167 -12.91 -14.43 33.70
C VAL A 167 -12.45 -15.85 34.04
N TYR A 168 -11.14 -16.05 33.91
CA TYR A 168 -10.40 -17.19 34.47
C TYR A 168 -9.56 -16.73 35.66
N TYR A 169 -9.66 -17.42 36.79
CA TYR A 169 -8.72 -17.24 37.90
C TYR A 169 -7.43 -18.00 37.60
N ILE A 170 -6.31 -17.31 37.77
CA ILE A 170 -4.98 -17.84 37.51
C ILE A 170 -4.52 -18.68 38.70
N GLY A 171 -4.15 -19.93 38.42
CA GLY A 171 -3.59 -20.85 39.40
C GLY A 171 -2.22 -20.40 39.87
N ARG A 172 -1.86 -20.77 41.10
CA ARG A 172 -0.54 -20.43 41.68
C ARG A 172 0.65 -21.12 41.00
N ASP A 173 0.36 -22.06 40.11
CA ASP A 173 1.31 -22.81 39.31
C ASP A 173 1.57 -22.16 37.94
N LEU A 174 0.86 -21.10 37.59
CA LEU A 174 1.06 -20.33 36.36
C LEU A 174 1.69 -18.97 36.68
N GLU A 175 2.87 -18.71 36.12
CA GLU A 175 3.58 -17.45 36.34
C GLU A 175 3.13 -16.34 35.39
N VAL A 176 2.67 -15.23 35.96
CA VAL A 176 2.26 -14.04 35.21
C VAL A 176 2.89 -12.80 35.86
N ASN A 177 3.53 -11.97 35.05
CA ASN A 177 4.24 -10.77 35.46
C ASN A 177 3.80 -9.54 34.65
N PRO A 178 4.03 -8.30 35.14
CA PRO A 178 3.83 -7.09 34.33
C PRO A 178 4.55 -7.20 32.97
N GLY A 179 3.83 -6.85 31.90
CA GLY A 179 4.22 -7.07 30.51
C GLY A 179 3.56 -8.29 29.87
N ASN A 180 3.09 -9.28 30.65
CA ASN A 180 2.19 -10.33 30.13
C ASN A 180 0.79 -9.81 29.82
N SER A 181 0.39 -8.66 30.37
CA SER A 181 -0.89 -8.01 30.09
C SER A 181 -1.26 -8.05 28.60
N GLY A 182 -2.42 -8.60 28.29
CA GLY A 182 -2.92 -8.79 26.93
C GLY A 182 -2.41 -10.03 26.19
N GLY A 183 -1.34 -10.67 26.69
CA GLY A 183 -0.85 -11.94 26.16
C GLY A 183 -1.85 -13.07 26.37
N PRO A 184 -1.84 -14.12 25.52
CA PRO A 184 -2.81 -15.18 25.59
C PRO A 184 -2.57 -16.10 26.80
N ILE A 185 -3.66 -16.48 27.46
CA ILE A 185 -3.76 -17.83 28.00
C ILE A 185 -4.33 -18.72 26.89
N TYR A 186 -3.70 -19.86 26.65
CA TYR A 186 -4.06 -20.74 25.54
C TYR A 186 -3.99 -22.21 25.91
N TYR A 187 -4.73 -23.02 25.17
CA TYR A 187 -4.74 -24.48 25.26
C TYR A 187 -4.34 -25.08 23.91
N ASP A 188 -3.58 -26.18 23.91
CA ASP A 188 -3.24 -26.91 22.70
C ASP A 188 -3.94 -28.27 22.68
N TYR A 189 -4.87 -28.46 21.73
CA TYR A 189 -5.61 -29.72 21.56
C TYR A 189 -4.82 -30.79 20.78
N GLY A 190 -3.58 -30.51 20.38
CA GLY A 190 -2.74 -31.37 19.52
C GLY A 190 -2.84 -31.03 18.04
N ASP A 191 -3.82 -30.22 17.65
CA ASP A 191 -4.01 -29.67 16.29
C ASP A 191 -3.70 -28.16 16.23
N GLY A 192 -3.06 -27.62 17.28
CA GLY A 192 -2.64 -26.22 17.37
C GLY A 192 -3.15 -25.52 18.63
N PRO A 193 -2.54 -24.37 18.99
CA PRO A 193 -2.95 -23.53 20.10
C PRO A 193 -4.24 -22.77 19.80
N TYR A 194 -5.10 -22.75 20.80
CA TYR A 194 -6.32 -21.96 20.83
C TYR A 194 -6.25 -21.00 22.00
N ALA A 195 -6.30 -19.70 21.71
CA ALA A 195 -6.46 -18.67 22.73
C ALA A 195 -7.82 -18.86 23.42
N VAL A 196 -7.80 -18.86 24.75
CA VAL A 196 -9.01 -19.00 25.57
C VAL A 196 -9.32 -17.71 26.34
N GLY A 197 -8.30 -16.88 26.55
CA GLY A 197 -8.36 -15.65 27.32
C GLY A 197 -7.13 -14.77 27.11
N VAL A 198 -7.18 -13.55 27.62
CA VAL A 198 -6.04 -12.63 27.67
C VAL A 198 -5.70 -12.31 29.11
N VAL A 199 -4.41 -12.26 29.43
CA VAL A 199 -3.96 -11.88 30.77
C VAL A 199 -4.41 -10.45 31.08
N SER A 200 -5.17 -10.27 32.15
CA SER A 200 -5.62 -8.95 32.63
C SER A 200 -4.80 -8.51 33.84
N THR A 201 -4.72 -9.35 34.87
CA THR A 201 -3.98 -9.08 36.11
C THR A 201 -3.12 -10.28 36.48
N GLY A 202 -2.31 -10.14 37.53
CA GLY A 202 -1.54 -11.27 38.09
C GLY A 202 -2.40 -12.39 38.70
N ALA A 203 -3.73 -12.22 38.80
CA ALA A 203 -4.62 -13.21 39.39
C ALA A 203 -5.78 -13.62 38.47
N ALA A 204 -6.00 -12.91 37.36
CA ALA A 204 -7.09 -13.24 36.43
C ALA A 204 -6.77 -12.89 34.97
N ALA A 205 -7.41 -13.64 34.09
CA ALA A 205 -7.43 -13.42 32.66
C ALA A 205 -8.87 -13.26 32.17
N THR A 206 -9.09 -12.32 31.25
CA THR A 206 -10.39 -12.09 30.61
C THR A 206 -10.69 -13.27 29.69
N ALA A 207 -11.87 -13.88 29.82
CA ALA A 207 -12.24 -15.03 28.98
C ALA A 207 -12.77 -14.56 27.62
N LEU A 208 -12.11 -14.94 26.52
CA LEU A 208 -12.56 -14.60 25.17
C LEU A 208 -13.97 -15.15 24.90
N GLY A 209 -14.28 -16.34 25.41
CA GLY A 209 -15.61 -16.95 25.36
C GLY A 209 -16.75 -16.10 25.91
N ALA A 210 -16.48 -15.22 26.90
CA ALA A 210 -17.50 -14.31 27.44
C ALA A 210 -17.85 -13.18 26.47
N HIS A 211 -16.95 -12.87 25.54
CA HIS A 211 -17.03 -11.76 24.58
C HIS A 211 -17.24 -12.21 23.14
N ARG A 212 -17.61 -13.48 22.94
CA ARG A 212 -17.70 -14.12 21.63
C ARG A 212 -18.42 -13.29 20.58
N TYR A 213 -19.65 -12.84 20.89
CA TYR A 213 -20.47 -12.13 19.90
C TYR A 213 -19.83 -10.83 19.45
N TRP A 214 -19.25 -10.06 20.38
CA TRP A 214 -18.54 -8.83 20.06
C TRP A 214 -17.27 -9.11 19.26
N LEU A 215 -16.45 -10.08 19.68
CA LEU A 215 -15.21 -10.42 18.97
C LEU A 215 -15.48 -10.95 17.55
N GLU A 216 -16.41 -11.89 17.37
CA GLU A 216 -16.73 -12.43 16.04
C GLU A 216 -17.23 -11.32 15.10
N GLU A 217 -18.09 -10.42 15.57
CA GLU A 217 -18.57 -9.27 14.80
C GLU A 217 -17.45 -8.27 14.48
N ALA A 218 -16.65 -7.91 15.49
CA ALA A 218 -15.56 -6.94 15.36
C ALA A 218 -14.46 -7.45 14.42
N MET A 219 -14.08 -8.73 14.49
CA MET A 219 -13.11 -9.36 13.60
C MET A 219 -13.65 -9.43 12.16
N THR A 220 -14.91 -9.88 11.97
CA THR A 220 -15.53 -9.90 10.63
C THR A 220 -15.62 -8.50 10.02
N PHE A 221 -15.95 -7.49 10.83
CA PHE A 221 -15.98 -6.11 10.36
C PHE A 221 -14.58 -5.58 10.05
N ASN A 222 -13.57 -5.99 10.83
CA ASN A 222 -12.18 -5.64 10.62
C ASN A 222 -11.62 -6.19 9.29
N ASP A 223 -12.11 -7.32 8.79
CA ASP A 223 -11.71 -7.85 7.47
C ASP A 223 -11.91 -6.84 6.33
N ARG A 224 -12.79 -5.83 6.49
CA ARG A 224 -12.93 -4.74 5.52
C ARG A 224 -11.66 -3.88 5.36
N LEU A 225 -10.80 -3.85 6.39
CA LEU A 225 -9.51 -3.16 6.33
C LEU A 225 -8.54 -3.87 5.39
N LEU A 226 -8.72 -5.18 5.17
CA LEU A 226 -7.98 -5.96 4.18
C LEU A 226 -8.47 -5.73 2.75
N THR A 227 -9.78 -5.55 2.57
CA THR A 227 -10.38 -5.34 1.24
C THR A 227 -10.24 -3.91 0.73
N ALA A 228 -10.00 -2.93 1.60
CA ALA A 228 -9.70 -1.53 1.22
C ALA A 228 -8.42 -1.34 0.38
N ARG A 229 -7.70 -2.43 0.01
CA ARG A 229 -6.54 -2.42 -0.89
C ARG A 229 -6.59 -3.48 -2.01
N ALA A 230 -7.73 -4.17 -2.21
CA ALA A 230 -7.89 -5.19 -3.25
C ALA A 230 -9.02 -4.82 -4.23
N ASP A 231 -8.63 -4.51 -5.46
CA ASP A 231 -9.45 -4.57 -6.68
C ASP A 231 -10.63 -3.60 -6.85
N GLU A 232 -10.62 -2.42 -6.24
CA GLU A 232 -11.55 -1.35 -6.63
C GLU A 232 -10.91 -0.42 -7.67
N THR A 233 -11.66 -0.10 -8.73
CA THR A 233 -11.35 1.04 -9.58
C THR A 233 -11.50 2.29 -8.71
N ILE A 234 -10.38 2.95 -8.43
CA ILE A 234 -10.27 4.12 -7.55
C ILE A 234 -10.74 5.37 -8.29
N GLY A 235 -10.41 5.47 -9.58
CA GLY A 235 -10.73 6.63 -10.39
C GLY A 235 -12.09 6.55 -11.08
N THR A 236 -12.39 7.64 -11.76
CA THR A 236 -13.67 7.98 -12.36
C THR A 236 -13.56 7.85 -13.88
N THR A 237 -14.46 8.48 -14.64
CA THR A 237 -14.30 8.62 -16.10
C THR A 237 -13.64 9.95 -16.50
N SER A 238 -13.05 10.66 -15.55
CA SER A 238 -12.37 11.94 -15.73
C SER A 238 -10.91 11.83 -15.31
N ASN A 239 -10.09 12.81 -15.68
CA ASN A 239 -8.68 12.86 -15.30
C ASN A 239 -8.53 12.98 -13.78
N ASP A 240 -7.92 11.97 -13.17
CA ASP A 240 -7.78 11.84 -11.73
C ASP A 240 -6.32 11.98 -11.28
N TRP A 241 -6.16 12.56 -10.09
CA TRP A 241 -4.88 12.62 -9.38
C TRP A 241 -4.98 11.79 -8.10
N PHE A 242 -4.11 10.79 -7.98
CA PHE A 242 -4.10 9.89 -6.83
C PHE A 242 -2.71 9.84 -6.20
N THR A 243 -2.62 9.87 -4.86
CA THR A 243 -1.35 9.69 -4.14
C THR A 243 -1.23 8.24 -3.72
N LEU A 244 -0.14 7.58 -4.10
CA LEU A 244 0.15 6.21 -3.72
C LEU A 244 0.51 6.11 -2.24
N ASP A 245 -0.41 5.58 -1.45
CA ASP A 245 -0.15 5.18 -0.08
C ASP A 245 0.57 3.83 0.01
N ARG A 246 1.26 3.59 1.12
CA ARG A 246 1.97 2.33 1.37
C ARG A 246 1.02 1.13 1.36
N GLY A 247 1.51 -0.03 0.92
CA GLY A 247 0.78 -1.29 0.91
C GLY A 247 -0.29 -1.44 -0.18
N ILE A 248 -0.52 -0.42 -1.03
CA ILE A 248 -1.35 -0.58 -2.24
C ILE A 248 -0.60 -1.46 -3.24
N ARG A 249 -1.24 -2.56 -3.69
CA ARG A 249 -0.66 -3.54 -4.64
C ARG A 249 -1.22 -3.45 -6.04
N ARG A 250 -2.32 -2.72 -6.24
CA ARG A 250 -2.91 -2.39 -7.54
C ARG A 250 -3.59 -1.03 -7.46
N VAL A 251 -3.36 -0.19 -8.46
CA VAL A 251 -4.03 1.09 -8.68
C VAL A 251 -4.73 1.02 -10.02
N ASP A 252 -6.03 1.35 -10.03
CA ASP A 252 -6.82 1.48 -11.24
C ASP A 252 -7.57 2.81 -11.23
N LEU A 253 -7.15 3.77 -12.06
CA LEU A 253 -7.75 5.12 -12.08
C LEU A 253 -8.88 5.26 -13.11
N GLY A 254 -9.32 4.15 -13.71
CA GLY A 254 -10.46 4.18 -14.62
C GLY A 254 -10.17 4.92 -15.94
N PRO A 255 -11.19 5.23 -16.76
CA PRO A 255 -10.97 5.93 -18.02
C PRO A 255 -10.62 7.40 -17.79
N GLY A 256 -9.53 7.88 -18.37
CA GLY A 256 -9.13 9.27 -18.20
C GLY A 256 -7.70 9.47 -18.70
N TYR A 257 -7.17 10.65 -18.42
CA TYR A 257 -5.72 10.83 -18.35
C TYR A 257 -5.36 10.98 -16.88
N ASP A 258 -4.72 9.97 -16.32
CA ASP A 258 -4.63 9.82 -14.88
C ASP A 258 -3.19 9.87 -14.38
N THR A 259 -3.00 10.55 -13.25
CA THR A 259 -1.68 10.79 -12.64
C THR A 259 -1.61 10.17 -11.25
N LEU A 260 -0.63 9.29 -11.05
CA LEU A 260 -0.28 8.69 -9.77
C LEU A 260 0.93 9.40 -9.15
N PHE A 261 0.76 10.05 -8.01
CA PHE A 261 1.87 10.60 -7.24
C PHE A 261 2.48 9.54 -6.33
N VAL A 262 3.79 9.32 -6.42
CA VAL A 262 4.56 8.41 -5.58
C VAL A 262 5.59 9.22 -4.83
N ASP A 263 5.50 9.25 -3.50
CA ASP A 263 6.42 10.03 -2.65
C ASP A 263 7.80 9.37 -2.47
N LEU A 264 8.41 8.97 -3.58
CA LEU A 264 9.74 8.38 -3.68
C LEU A 264 10.55 9.13 -4.73
N ALA A 265 11.88 8.99 -4.65
CA ALA A 265 12.77 9.39 -5.73
C ALA A 265 12.83 8.27 -6.80
N ARG A 266 13.09 8.63 -8.05
CA ARG A 266 13.31 7.69 -9.17
C ARG A 266 14.36 6.65 -8.84
N SER A 267 15.44 7.02 -8.13
CA SER A 267 16.49 6.07 -7.75
C SER A 267 16.01 4.94 -6.83
N ALA A 268 14.85 5.11 -6.20
CA ALA A 268 14.24 4.15 -5.28
C ALA A 268 13.14 3.29 -5.93
N VAL A 269 12.86 3.47 -7.23
CA VAL A 269 11.75 2.79 -7.92
C VAL A 269 12.24 2.13 -9.20
N ASP A 270 11.89 0.86 -9.36
CA ASP A 270 11.96 0.15 -10.63
C ASP A 270 10.58 0.13 -11.29
N ALA A 271 10.53 0.27 -12.61
CA ALA A 271 9.29 0.13 -13.38
C ALA A 271 9.46 -0.97 -14.42
N PHE A 272 8.47 -1.85 -14.55
CA PHE A 272 8.51 -2.99 -15.44
C PHE A 272 7.13 -3.27 -16.02
N ARG A 273 7.11 -3.99 -17.14
CA ARG A 273 5.86 -4.33 -17.82
C ARG A 273 5.21 -5.52 -17.12
N GLY A 274 3.97 -5.35 -16.68
CA GLY A 274 3.13 -6.39 -16.06
C GLY A 274 2.16 -7.02 -17.06
N THR A 275 1.22 -7.83 -16.57
CA THR A 275 0.20 -8.53 -17.38
C THR A 275 -0.96 -7.63 -17.82
N THR A 276 -1.31 -6.60 -17.03
CA THR A 276 -2.44 -5.69 -17.28
C THR A 276 -2.01 -4.24 -17.55
N GLY A 277 -0.71 -3.96 -17.56
CA GLY A 277 -0.17 -2.60 -17.63
C GLY A 277 1.31 -2.56 -17.22
N PHE A 278 1.68 -1.58 -16.41
CA PHE A 278 3.00 -1.51 -15.78
C PHE A 278 2.92 -1.84 -14.30
N GLU A 279 4.05 -2.16 -13.72
CA GLU A 279 4.21 -2.34 -12.29
C GLU A 279 5.38 -1.49 -11.82
N LEU A 280 5.23 -0.85 -10.65
CA LEU A 280 6.34 -0.21 -9.95
C LEU A 280 6.79 -1.13 -8.80
N GLN A 281 8.09 -1.25 -8.59
CA GLN A 281 8.68 -1.91 -7.44
C GLN A 281 9.54 -0.93 -6.65
N SER A 282 9.27 -0.84 -5.35
CA SER A 282 10.13 -0.15 -4.41
C SER A 282 11.44 -0.91 -4.24
N ARG A 283 12.58 -0.26 -4.46
CA ARG A 283 13.91 -0.81 -4.16
C ARG A 283 14.23 -0.84 -2.67
N ILE A 284 13.47 -0.08 -1.88
CA ILE A 284 13.66 0.04 -0.43
C ILE A 284 12.94 -1.09 0.30
N THR A 285 11.67 -1.30 -0.03
CA THR A 285 10.78 -2.25 0.66
C THR A 285 10.60 -3.56 -0.13
N GLY A 286 10.94 -3.58 -1.42
CA GLY A 286 10.69 -4.71 -2.31
C GLY A 286 9.23 -4.82 -2.79
N GLU A 287 8.32 -4.01 -2.24
CA GLU A 287 6.90 -4.00 -2.56
C GLU A 287 6.64 -3.64 -4.02
N ARG A 288 5.57 -4.21 -4.57
CA ARG A 288 5.13 -4.00 -5.95
C ARG A 288 3.72 -3.44 -5.99
N VAL A 289 3.48 -2.53 -6.93
CA VAL A 289 2.14 -2.03 -7.27
C VAL A 289 1.89 -2.18 -8.76
N ALA A 290 0.77 -2.81 -9.13
CA ALA A 290 0.28 -2.86 -10.49
C ALA A 290 -0.46 -1.59 -10.86
N LEU A 291 -0.17 -1.04 -12.03
CA LEU A 291 -0.78 0.16 -12.60
C LEU A 291 -1.76 -0.27 -13.69
N VAL A 292 -3.01 0.13 -13.54
CA VAL A 292 -4.09 -0.07 -14.51
C VAL A 292 -4.71 1.29 -14.78
N SER A 293 -4.91 1.64 -16.05
CA SER A 293 -5.45 2.96 -16.43
C SER A 293 -4.73 4.12 -15.73
N VAL A 294 -3.40 4.11 -15.78
CA VAL A 294 -2.52 5.15 -15.22
C VAL A 294 -1.56 5.51 -16.32
N GLU A 295 -1.61 6.76 -16.78
CA GLU A 295 -0.76 7.22 -17.89
C GLU A 295 0.53 7.87 -17.37
N GLU A 296 0.49 8.50 -16.19
CA GLU A 296 1.63 9.17 -15.59
C GLU A 296 1.81 8.80 -14.12
N VAL A 297 3.07 8.61 -13.74
CA VAL A 297 3.51 8.49 -12.36
C VAL A 297 4.44 9.64 -12.07
N GLU A 298 4.07 10.49 -11.12
CA GLU A 298 4.90 11.61 -10.66
C GLU A 298 5.68 11.18 -9.41
N LEU A 299 7.00 11.38 -9.45
CA LEU A 299 7.92 11.12 -8.35
C LEU A 299 8.53 12.43 -7.88
N ARG A 300 9.23 12.42 -6.73
CA ARG A 300 9.83 13.64 -6.15
C ARG A 300 10.80 14.36 -7.09
N ASP A 301 11.47 13.62 -7.96
CA ASP A 301 12.58 14.08 -8.79
C ASP A 301 12.46 13.63 -10.26
N GLY A 302 11.24 13.30 -10.71
CA GLY A 302 10.99 12.91 -12.10
C GLY A 302 9.61 12.30 -12.31
N LYS A 303 9.36 11.83 -13.52
CA LYS A 303 8.11 11.18 -13.91
C LYS A 303 8.37 9.87 -14.63
N PHE A 304 7.41 8.96 -14.55
CA PHE A 304 7.37 7.75 -15.36
C PHE A 304 6.06 7.71 -16.14
N LEU A 305 6.13 7.57 -17.45
CA LEU A 305 4.94 7.52 -18.31
C LEU A 305 4.60 6.06 -18.61
N ALA A 306 3.50 5.58 -18.05
CA ALA A 306 3.10 4.17 -18.02
C ALA A 306 2.09 3.80 -19.14
N GLY A 307 1.69 4.73 -19.99
CA GLY A 307 0.67 4.53 -21.02
C GLY A 307 0.95 5.27 -22.33
N PRO A 308 -0.01 5.29 -23.29
CA PRO A 308 0.08 6.22 -24.43
C PRO A 308 0.33 7.63 -23.90
N ARG A 309 1.13 8.40 -24.63
CA ARG A 309 1.75 9.57 -24.04
C ARG A 309 0.70 10.66 -23.85
N SER A 310 0.41 10.92 -22.59
CA SER A 310 -0.01 12.19 -21.99
C SER A 310 -0.18 13.43 -22.84
N GLY A 311 -1.31 14.13 -22.65
CA GLY A 311 -1.53 15.45 -23.24
C GLY A 311 -1.38 15.41 -24.75
N ASN A 312 -0.55 16.29 -25.31
CA ASN A 312 -0.21 16.30 -26.74
C ASN A 312 1.13 15.59 -27.05
N MET A 313 1.59 14.69 -26.20
CA MET A 313 2.93 14.10 -26.31
C MET A 313 3.03 13.05 -27.41
N ASP A 314 1.94 12.36 -27.74
CA ASP A 314 1.86 11.50 -28.92
C ASP A 314 2.00 12.33 -30.21
N GLU A 315 1.31 13.46 -30.28
CA GLU A 315 1.39 14.40 -31.40
C GLU A 315 2.78 15.04 -31.49
N ALA A 316 3.38 15.41 -30.35
CA ALA A 316 4.75 15.90 -30.28
C ALA A 316 5.73 14.84 -30.78
N TYR A 317 5.57 13.58 -30.37
CA TYR A 317 6.40 12.47 -30.82
C TYR A 317 6.26 12.21 -32.31
N LEU A 318 5.03 12.18 -32.82
CA LEU A 318 4.75 11.95 -34.24
C LEU A 318 5.37 13.05 -35.10
N LEU A 319 5.20 14.32 -34.71
CA LEU A 319 5.81 15.46 -35.41
C LEU A 319 7.34 15.44 -35.35
N TYR A 320 7.91 15.19 -34.17
CA TYR A 320 9.35 15.18 -33.97
C TYR A 320 9.99 14.02 -34.77
N SER A 321 9.46 12.81 -34.62
CA SER A 321 9.99 11.64 -35.33
C SER A 321 9.83 11.76 -36.84
N ALA A 322 8.71 12.30 -37.33
CA ALA A 322 8.51 12.60 -38.74
C ALA A 322 9.48 13.68 -39.27
N ALA A 323 9.74 14.73 -38.50
CA ALA A 323 10.61 15.82 -38.93
C ALA A 323 12.09 15.38 -39.00
N PHE A 324 12.57 14.62 -38.01
CA PHE A 324 14.00 14.31 -37.89
C PHE A 324 14.37 12.87 -38.28
N GLY A 325 13.38 12.00 -38.48
CA GLY A 325 13.58 10.60 -38.84
C GLY A 325 14.30 9.81 -37.74
N ARG A 326 14.05 10.14 -36.47
CA ARG A 326 14.63 9.50 -35.28
C ARG A 326 13.67 9.53 -34.11
N THR A 327 13.87 8.64 -33.14
CA THR A 327 13.22 8.74 -31.83
C THR A 327 13.60 10.09 -31.19
N PRO A 328 12.62 10.88 -30.71
CA PRO A 328 12.86 12.11 -29.98
C PRO A 328 13.72 11.85 -28.74
N ASP A 329 14.61 12.79 -28.43
CA ASP A 329 15.25 12.80 -27.12
C ASP A 329 14.26 13.28 -26.05
N GLU A 330 14.53 12.89 -24.81
CA GLU A 330 13.64 13.10 -23.66
C GLU A 330 13.33 14.60 -23.42
N GLY A 331 14.38 15.44 -23.38
CA GLY A 331 14.22 16.88 -23.15
C GLY A 331 13.52 17.60 -24.31
N GLY A 332 13.82 17.20 -25.54
CA GLY A 332 13.17 17.68 -26.75
C GLY A 332 11.69 17.32 -26.77
N LEU A 333 11.34 16.06 -26.51
CA LEU A 333 9.94 15.62 -26.48
C LEU A 333 9.14 16.39 -25.43
N LEU A 334 9.68 16.49 -24.20
CA LEU A 334 9.05 17.23 -23.11
C LEU A 334 8.83 18.72 -23.48
N HIS A 335 9.79 19.34 -24.16
CA HIS A 335 9.67 20.73 -24.60
C HIS A 335 8.46 20.94 -25.53
N TRP A 336 8.31 20.07 -26.54
CA TRP A 336 7.25 20.21 -27.55
C TRP A 336 5.88 19.80 -27.02
N THR A 337 5.82 18.79 -26.15
CA THR A 337 4.61 18.46 -25.39
C THR A 337 4.10 19.67 -24.62
N ASN A 338 4.97 20.29 -23.81
CA ASN A 338 4.62 21.48 -23.04
C ASN A 338 4.17 22.67 -23.92
N ALA A 339 4.76 22.83 -25.11
CA ALA A 339 4.34 23.87 -26.04
C ALA A 339 2.91 23.64 -26.53
N LEU A 340 2.59 22.40 -26.93
CA LEU A 340 1.25 22.00 -27.39
C LEU A 340 0.22 22.08 -26.26
N ASP A 341 0.57 21.62 -25.05
CA ASP A 341 -0.31 21.68 -23.88
C ASP A 341 -0.63 23.12 -23.46
N ARG A 342 0.27 24.07 -23.73
CA ARG A 342 0.06 25.52 -23.53
C ARG A 342 -0.66 26.20 -24.69
N GLY A 343 -1.17 25.43 -25.64
CA GLY A 343 -2.01 25.89 -26.74
C GLY A 343 -1.26 26.26 -28.03
N ALA A 344 0.02 25.90 -28.18
CA ALA A 344 0.66 25.97 -29.49
C ALA A 344 -0.06 25.03 -30.47
N SER A 345 -0.27 25.46 -31.71
CA SER A 345 -0.82 24.57 -32.73
C SER A 345 0.24 23.58 -33.23
N LEU A 346 -0.21 22.40 -33.68
CA LEU A 346 0.64 21.42 -34.36
C LEU A 346 1.41 22.04 -35.53
N GLN A 347 0.80 23.01 -36.21
CA GLN A 347 1.38 23.73 -37.33
C GLN A 347 2.51 24.66 -36.88
N ALA A 348 2.36 25.33 -35.73
CA ALA A 348 3.42 26.15 -35.17
C ALA A 348 4.63 25.31 -34.76
N VAL A 349 4.39 24.14 -34.16
CA VAL A 349 5.44 23.17 -33.80
C VAL A 349 6.12 22.60 -35.05
N ALA A 350 5.34 22.15 -36.04
CA ALA A 350 5.85 21.69 -37.33
C ALA A 350 6.70 22.76 -38.02
N ASN A 351 6.26 24.01 -38.04
CA ASN A 351 7.01 25.11 -38.62
C ASN A 351 8.32 25.39 -37.88
N ALA A 352 8.33 25.25 -36.54
CA ALA A 352 9.55 25.37 -35.76
C ALA A 352 10.56 24.25 -36.08
N PHE A 353 10.09 23.01 -36.28
CA PHE A 353 10.93 21.91 -36.75
C PHE A 353 11.51 22.14 -38.14
N LEU A 354 10.69 22.59 -39.09
CA LEU A 354 11.12 22.91 -40.45
C LEU A 354 12.19 24.01 -40.50
N GLY A 355 12.13 24.96 -39.54
CA GLY A 355 13.12 26.02 -39.36
C GLY A 355 14.34 25.64 -38.52
N ALA A 356 14.38 24.44 -37.92
CA ALA A 356 15.48 24.02 -37.06
C ALA A 356 16.77 23.85 -37.89
N PRO A 357 17.96 24.26 -37.37
CA PRO A 357 19.22 24.13 -38.09
C PRO A 357 19.51 22.71 -38.58
N GLU A 358 19.15 21.69 -37.80
CA GLU A 358 19.28 20.28 -38.17
C GLU A 358 18.42 19.93 -39.40
N TYR A 359 17.16 20.39 -39.41
CA TYR A 359 16.24 20.15 -40.51
C TYR A 359 16.67 20.88 -41.78
N VAL A 360 17.08 22.16 -41.67
CA VAL A 360 17.57 22.95 -42.79
C VAL A 360 18.87 22.37 -43.35
N ALA A 361 19.78 21.87 -42.50
CA ALA A 361 21.00 21.22 -42.97
C ALA A 361 20.72 19.93 -43.75
N ARG A 362 19.70 19.16 -43.34
CA ARG A 362 19.37 17.86 -43.94
C ARG A 362 18.47 17.96 -45.17
N TYR A 363 17.47 18.84 -45.12
CA TYR A 363 16.40 18.93 -46.12
C TYR A 363 16.33 20.31 -46.81
N GLY A 364 17.21 21.25 -46.43
CA GLY A 364 17.17 22.63 -46.91
C GLY A 364 17.25 22.80 -48.43
N ALA A 365 17.94 21.87 -49.10
CA ALA A 365 18.08 21.87 -50.55
C ALA A 365 16.77 21.56 -51.30
N PHE A 366 15.78 20.96 -50.62
CA PHE A 366 14.50 20.58 -51.21
C PHE A 366 13.45 21.71 -51.18
N TRP A 367 13.68 22.78 -50.39
CA TRP A 367 12.79 23.95 -50.33
C TRP A 367 12.64 24.71 -51.66
N ASN A 368 13.59 24.54 -52.58
CA ASN A 368 13.58 25.19 -53.91
C ASN A 368 13.10 24.25 -55.03
N GLN A 369 12.45 23.13 -54.69
CA GLN A 369 11.90 22.18 -55.67
C GLN A 369 10.40 22.39 -55.88
N THR A 370 9.79 21.63 -56.80
CA THR A 370 8.34 21.69 -57.04
C THR A 370 7.56 21.11 -55.86
N GLU A 371 6.31 21.54 -55.68
CA GLU A 371 5.43 21.01 -54.61
C GLU A 371 5.30 19.48 -54.66
N ALA A 372 5.24 18.91 -55.86
CA ALA A 372 5.20 17.46 -56.03
C ALA A 372 6.49 16.76 -55.55
N SER A 373 7.65 17.37 -55.79
CA SER A 373 8.93 16.87 -55.29
C SER A 373 8.99 16.91 -53.77
N PHE A 374 8.51 18.00 -53.18
CA PHE A 374 8.47 18.18 -51.73
C PHE A 374 7.59 17.13 -51.04
N VAL A 375 6.35 16.97 -51.51
CA VAL A 375 5.41 15.95 -50.99
C VAL A 375 5.99 14.55 -51.11
N THR A 376 6.64 14.24 -52.23
CA THR A 376 7.26 12.93 -52.45
C THR A 376 8.33 12.62 -51.42
N GLU A 377 9.16 13.60 -51.06
CA GLU A 377 10.20 13.41 -50.05
C GLU A 377 9.61 13.26 -48.64
N PHE A 378 8.53 13.96 -48.30
CA PHE A 378 7.86 13.78 -47.00
C PHE A 378 7.28 12.37 -46.83
N TYR A 379 6.63 11.85 -47.88
CA TYR A 379 6.15 10.47 -47.86
C TYR A 379 7.29 9.46 -47.68
N ARG A 380 8.42 9.67 -48.36
CA ARG A 380 9.58 8.79 -48.22
C ARG A 380 10.20 8.85 -46.83
N ASN A 381 10.35 10.05 -46.28
CA ASN A 381 11.02 10.22 -44.99
C ASN A 381 10.14 9.79 -43.80
N ILE A 382 8.82 9.95 -43.90
CA ILE A 382 7.89 9.70 -42.79
C ILE A 382 7.27 8.30 -42.89
N LEU A 383 6.85 7.89 -44.08
CA LEU A 383 6.10 6.66 -44.31
C LEU A 383 6.91 5.57 -45.00
N ASP A 384 8.19 5.82 -45.31
CA ASP A 384 9.09 4.90 -46.02
C ASP A 384 8.52 4.38 -47.36
N ARG A 385 7.75 5.23 -48.05
CA ARG A 385 7.18 4.91 -49.37
C ARG A 385 6.98 6.14 -50.23
N ALA A 386 6.73 5.94 -51.52
CA ALA A 386 6.26 7.01 -52.40
C ALA A 386 4.77 7.33 -52.14
N PRO A 387 4.32 8.58 -52.39
CA PRO A 387 2.90 8.90 -52.36
C PRO A 387 2.18 8.18 -53.49
N ASP A 388 0.91 7.82 -53.26
CA ASP A 388 0.03 7.42 -54.35
C ASP A 388 -0.35 8.65 -55.19
N LEU A 389 -0.87 8.40 -56.40
CA LEU A 389 -1.22 9.48 -57.34
C LEU A 389 -2.27 10.45 -56.76
N GLY A 390 -3.21 9.95 -55.94
CA GLY A 390 -4.26 10.77 -55.33
C GLY A 390 -3.71 11.65 -54.22
N GLY A 391 -2.95 11.07 -53.29
CA GLY A 391 -2.27 11.79 -52.21
C GLY A 391 -1.32 12.87 -52.74
N LEU A 392 -0.49 12.53 -53.73
CA LEU A 392 0.43 13.50 -54.35
C LEU A 392 -0.32 14.68 -54.99
N ALA A 393 -1.35 14.39 -55.79
CA ALA A 393 -2.15 15.42 -56.45
C ALA A 393 -2.88 16.32 -55.43
N PHE A 394 -3.41 15.73 -54.36
CA PHE A 394 -4.07 16.48 -53.30
C PHE A 394 -3.10 17.46 -52.64
N TRP A 395 -2.03 16.97 -51.99
CA TRP A 395 -1.11 17.84 -51.24
C TRP A 395 -0.44 18.90 -52.13
N ALA A 396 0.02 18.51 -53.32
CA ALA A 396 0.67 19.45 -54.24
C ALA A 396 -0.30 20.54 -54.72
N SER A 397 -1.58 20.23 -54.93
CA SER A 397 -2.58 21.24 -55.30
C SER A 397 -2.85 22.24 -54.17
N GLN A 398 -2.90 21.77 -52.92
CA GLN A 398 -3.15 22.63 -51.75
C GLN A 398 -1.96 23.55 -51.45
N LEU A 399 -0.74 23.07 -51.67
CA LEU A 399 0.48 23.89 -51.61
C LEU A 399 0.50 24.94 -52.73
N ALA A 400 0.19 24.53 -53.97
CA ALA A 400 0.19 25.43 -55.13
C ALA A 400 -0.85 26.56 -55.04
N THR A 401 -1.99 26.34 -54.36
CA THR A 401 -2.99 27.37 -54.10
C THR A 401 -2.65 28.24 -52.88
N GLY A 402 -1.62 27.89 -52.12
CA GLY A 402 -1.26 28.53 -50.85
C GLY A 402 -2.26 28.29 -49.73
N PHE A 403 -3.18 27.32 -49.89
CA PHE A 403 -4.18 26.98 -48.88
C PHE A 403 -3.54 26.22 -47.71
N LEU A 404 -2.56 25.38 -47.99
CA LEU A 404 -1.72 24.72 -46.99
C LEU A 404 -0.27 25.21 -47.13
N THR A 405 0.42 25.26 -46.01
CA THR A 405 1.87 25.46 -45.94
C THR A 405 2.59 24.11 -45.88
N HIS A 406 3.89 24.13 -46.10
CA HIS A 406 4.75 22.97 -45.87
C HIS A 406 4.64 22.40 -44.44
N ALA A 407 4.41 23.26 -43.44
CA ALA A 407 4.19 22.85 -42.05
C ALA A 407 2.86 22.09 -41.89
N ASP A 408 1.81 22.51 -42.59
CA ASP A 408 0.54 21.79 -42.62
C ASP A 408 0.68 20.41 -43.24
N VAL A 409 1.48 20.29 -44.30
CA VAL A 409 1.75 18.99 -44.96
C VAL A 409 2.57 18.07 -44.06
N LEU A 410 3.60 18.59 -43.36
CA LEU A 410 4.35 17.82 -42.36
C LEU A 410 3.41 17.29 -41.28
N ALA A 411 2.61 18.17 -40.66
CA ALA A 411 1.69 17.79 -39.60
C ALA A 411 0.64 16.78 -40.08
N GLY A 412 0.07 16.99 -41.27
CA GLY A 412 -0.93 16.09 -41.84
C GLY A 412 -0.41 14.68 -42.11
N ILE A 413 0.82 14.54 -42.63
CA ILE A 413 1.44 13.23 -42.87
C ILE A 413 1.91 12.60 -41.55
N ALA A 414 2.52 13.39 -40.66
CA ALA A 414 3.01 12.92 -39.36
C ALA A 414 1.88 12.34 -38.49
N LEU A 415 0.71 12.98 -38.46
CA LEU A 415 -0.44 12.53 -37.68
C LEU A 415 -1.33 11.53 -38.44
N SER A 416 -0.95 11.11 -39.64
CA SER A 416 -1.75 10.18 -40.43
C SER A 416 -1.92 8.84 -39.71
N PRO A 417 -3.07 8.14 -39.91
CA PRO A 417 -3.28 6.81 -39.33
C PRO A 417 -2.16 5.82 -39.70
N GLU A 418 -1.59 5.96 -40.90
CA GLU A 418 -0.49 5.14 -41.39
C GLU A 418 0.80 5.36 -40.59
N ASN A 419 1.19 6.61 -40.35
CA ASN A 419 2.36 6.90 -39.52
C ASN A 419 2.13 6.48 -38.06
N ARG A 420 0.94 6.75 -37.51
CA ARG A 420 0.61 6.32 -36.15
C ARG A 420 0.71 4.80 -35.99
N ALA A 421 0.33 4.04 -37.01
CA ALA A 421 0.49 2.59 -37.02
C ALA A 421 1.97 2.14 -37.14
N SER A 422 2.79 2.84 -37.93
CA SER A 422 4.21 2.48 -38.12
C SER A 422 5.03 2.68 -36.84
N VAL A 423 4.72 3.71 -36.05
CA VAL A 423 5.43 4.03 -34.80
C VAL A 423 4.69 3.60 -33.54
N ALA A 424 3.60 2.83 -33.65
CA ALA A 424 2.77 2.42 -32.51
C ALA A 424 3.56 1.68 -31.42
N GLY A 425 4.57 0.88 -31.79
CA GLY A 425 5.44 0.17 -30.85
C GLY A 425 6.32 1.11 -30.03
N ASP A 426 6.73 2.25 -30.60
CA ASP A 426 7.51 3.26 -29.89
C ASP A 426 6.60 4.20 -29.09
N ILE A 427 5.40 4.48 -29.60
CA ILE A 427 4.39 5.30 -28.91
C ILE A 427 3.91 4.64 -27.61
N GLY A 428 3.73 3.33 -27.59
CA GLY A 428 3.35 2.57 -26.39
C GLY A 428 4.51 2.21 -25.45
N ALA A 429 5.72 2.72 -25.69
CA ALA A 429 6.87 2.43 -24.84
C ALA A 429 6.93 3.41 -23.65
N ALA A 430 7.03 2.87 -22.43
CA ALA A 430 7.22 3.66 -21.23
C ALA A 430 8.65 4.19 -21.12
N TYR A 431 8.80 5.38 -20.55
CA TYR A 431 10.09 6.00 -20.29
C TYR A 431 10.03 6.90 -19.07
N TRP A 432 11.20 7.13 -18.50
CA TRP A 432 11.38 8.06 -17.41
C TRP A 432 11.69 9.45 -17.94
N VAL A 433 11.14 10.47 -17.29
CA VAL A 433 11.37 11.89 -17.56
C VAL A 433 12.02 12.52 -16.33
N VAL A 434 13.10 13.28 -16.51
CA VAL A 434 13.82 14.02 -15.45
C VAL A 434 13.31 15.45 -15.30
#